data_AF-A0A7Y2HGE2-F1
#
_entry.id   AF-A0A7Y2HGE2-F1
#
_cell.length_a   1.000
_cell.length_b   1.000
_cell.length_c   1.000
_cell.angle_alpha   90.00
_cell.angle_beta   90.00
_cell.angle_gamma   90.00
#
_symmetry.space_group_name_H-M   'P 1'
#
loop_
_entity.id
_entity.type
_entity.pdbx_description
1 polymer ?
#
loop_
_entity_poly.entity_id
_entity_poly.type
_entity_poly.pdbx_seq_one_letter_code
_entity_poly.pdbx_strand_id
1 'polypeptide(L)'
;DDPMGIKGLSVADLGIQMGASFTTAPVLLPNIALAGKIDIGKFSGEAVVAFDTRNPSKSMIAASYNKIMLWDLINITTSKKLQQKIPKGIKKTLESFYTENVNMEIVPFPLEVLEKHYDAGFRMEGAISVAGLKGEAAFDLDYDEGVSASGKVDPIDLKILKFKGAGKNAKPGFALELRKSKTPKLGLNGSVYLLGLQAETEVKLLDNGFQFEVGGKIFDLFKGQIKAHGTDLSKAGDIGLNVKLENEFSGFLEREAIKIIERSTSKAIKNLSKAQKNITKAQTNINNLDTEIKLVRKIVEDDQAKDRKKINKAKSNVKAAQNKVNKIDKKIKAKRKEYKKLKKHQHIKKTAINTQIATLKASKATATAALNSAQFVLNGMMKLNVNPDADPRMVSLYASQKSAIIALEAAKLYLENLKKTLGFTGEVGTFIIDKGADALIRVKKASFAGNLGTLHGAKVDLKLEVEWMKKKHKLRVKYDFKDMKSSLSLLVDMLMKKKN
;
A
#
# COMPACT_ATOMS: atom_id res chain seq x y z
N ASP A 1 -5.24 -60.91 -51.78
CA ASP A 1 -3.94 -61.01 -51.09
C ASP A 1 -3.58 -59.68 -50.48
N ASP A 2 -3.16 -59.67 -49.22
CA ASP A 2 -2.67 -58.47 -48.53
C ASP A 2 -1.26 -58.17 -49.07
N PRO A 3 -1.06 -57.10 -49.88
CA PRO A 3 0.26 -56.80 -50.43
C PRO A 3 1.27 -56.64 -49.30
N MET A 4 2.45 -57.26 -49.45
CA MET A 4 3.51 -57.26 -48.43
C MET A 4 3.07 -57.80 -47.05
N GLY A 5 1.96 -58.55 -46.98
CA GLY A 5 1.39 -59.03 -45.71
C GLY A 5 0.73 -57.93 -44.87
N ILE A 6 0.52 -56.73 -45.41
CA ILE A 6 -0.11 -55.61 -44.73
C ILE A 6 -1.61 -55.62 -45.02
N LYS A 7 -2.40 -55.81 -43.99
CA LYS A 7 -3.85 -55.91 -44.12
C LYS A 7 -4.48 -54.63 -44.63
N GLY A 8 -5.21 -54.72 -45.75
CA GLY A 8 -5.94 -53.61 -46.33
C GLY A 8 -5.07 -52.57 -47.02
N LEU A 9 -3.85 -52.95 -47.44
CA LEU A 9 -2.99 -52.15 -48.30
C LEU A 9 -3.46 -52.22 -49.76
N SER A 10 -3.67 -51.07 -50.40
CA SER A 10 -3.80 -50.95 -51.87
C SER A 10 -2.91 -49.84 -52.40
N VAL A 11 -2.43 -50.01 -53.62
CA VAL A 11 -1.55 -49.05 -54.31
C VAL A 11 -2.16 -48.73 -55.67
N ALA A 12 -2.26 -47.45 -56.00
CA ALA A 12 -2.84 -46.96 -57.25
C ALA A 12 -2.01 -45.81 -57.84
N ASP A 13 -2.29 -45.43 -59.09
CA ASP A 13 -1.68 -44.29 -59.79
C ASP A 13 -0.14 -44.29 -59.74
N LEU A 14 0.47 -45.45 -59.98
CA LEU A 14 1.91 -45.64 -59.92
C LEU A 14 2.64 -44.91 -61.06
N GLY A 15 3.49 -43.96 -60.70
CA GLY A 15 4.51 -43.35 -61.55
C GLY A 15 5.89 -43.91 -61.23
N ILE A 16 6.69 -44.19 -62.26
CA ILE A 16 8.07 -44.67 -62.11
C ILE A 16 8.99 -43.80 -62.96
N GLN A 17 10.05 -43.27 -62.35
CA GLN A 17 11.18 -42.67 -63.05
C GLN A 17 12.40 -43.57 -62.85
N MET A 18 13.00 -44.00 -63.95
CA MET A 18 14.25 -44.75 -63.94
C MET A 18 15.34 -43.94 -64.64
N GLY A 19 16.40 -43.65 -63.90
CA GLY A 19 17.63 -43.09 -64.44
C GLY A 19 18.74 -44.13 -64.37
N ALA A 20 19.58 -44.20 -65.41
CA ALA A 20 20.86 -44.89 -65.34
C ALA A 20 21.95 -43.82 -65.28
N SER A 21 22.89 -43.99 -64.36
CA SER A 21 24.05 -43.09 -64.33
C SER A 21 25.30 -43.79 -64.80
N PHE A 22 25.95 -43.18 -65.77
CA PHE A 22 27.20 -43.67 -66.33
C PHE A 22 28.36 -43.22 -65.43
N THR A 23 29.14 -44.19 -64.94
CA THR A 23 30.40 -43.93 -64.22
C THR A 23 31.56 -44.57 -64.99
N THR A 24 32.79 -44.30 -64.55
CA THR A 24 33.99 -44.99 -65.04
C THR A 24 34.09 -46.45 -64.58
N ALA A 25 33.18 -46.92 -63.71
CA ALA A 25 33.07 -48.32 -63.29
C ALA A 25 32.06 -49.10 -64.16
N PRO A 26 32.28 -50.40 -64.43
CA PRO A 26 31.51 -51.21 -65.38
C PRO A 26 30.09 -51.60 -64.93
N VAL A 27 29.61 -51.13 -63.77
CA VAL A 27 28.28 -51.46 -63.24
C VAL A 27 27.38 -50.24 -63.31
N LEU A 28 26.32 -50.33 -64.11
CA LEU A 28 25.23 -49.35 -64.13
C LEU A 28 24.46 -49.45 -62.82
N LEU A 29 24.46 -48.38 -62.04
CA LEU A 29 23.69 -48.30 -60.80
C LEU A 29 22.43 -47.45 -61.06
N PRO A 30 21.24 -47.98 -60.76
CA PRO A 30 19.99 -47.32 -61.06
C PRO A 30 19.69 -46.21 -60.05
N ASN A 31 19.10 -45.13 -60.55
CA ASN A 31 18.37 -44.15 -59.76
C ASN A 31 16.88 -44.39 -60.04
N ILE A 32 16.10 -44.65 -58.99
CA ILE A 32 14.69 -45.01 -59.12
C ILE A 32 13.87 -44.03 -58.31
N ALA A 33 12.85 -43.43 -58.92
CA ALA A 33 11.78 -42.78 -58.18
C ALA A 33 10.44 -43.48 -58.42
N LEU A 34 9.68 -43.65 -57.36
CA LEU A 34 8.35 -44.25 -57.34
C LEU A 34 7.39 -43.21 -56.77
N ALA A 35 6.31 -42.92 -57.48
CA ALA A 35 5.20 -42.10 -56.99
C ALA A 35 3.92 -42.92 -57.04
N GLY A 36 3.00 -42.73 -56.10
CA GLY A 36 1.68 -43.34 -56.19
C GLY A 36 0.81 -43.10 -54.97
N LYS A 37 -0.45 -43.48 -55.10
CA LYS A 37 -1.44 -43.49 -54.01
C LYS A 37 -1.31 -44.76 -53.19
N ILE A 38 -1.40 -44.61 -51.88
CA ILE A 38 -1.33 -45.69 -50.90
C ILE A 38 -2.56 -45.58 -49.99
N ASP A 39 -3.36 -46.64 -49.94
CA ASP A 39 -4.42 -46.78 -48.95
C ASP A 39 -4.07 -47.92 -47.98
N ILE A 40 -4.26 -47.71 -46.67
CA ILE A 40 -4.09 -48.72 -45.63
C ILE A 40 -5.29 -48.66 -44.68
N GLY A 41 -6.32 -49.48 -44.93
CA GLY A 41 -7.55 -49.46 -44.14
C GLY A 41 -8.33 -48.14 -44.29
N LYS A 42 -8.25 -47.23 -43.31
CA LYS A 42 -8.88 -45.88 -43.37
C LYS A 42 -7.89 -44.77 -43.74
N PHE A 43 -6.61 -45.09 -43.73
CA PHE A 43 -5.54 -44.20 -44.16
C PHE A 43 -5.51 -44.17 -45.69
N SER A 44 -5.43 -42.98 -46.26
CA SER A 44 -5.27 -42.75 -47.70
C SER A 44 -4.27 -41.62 -47.89
N GLY A 45 -3.34 -41.78 -48.82
CA GLY A 45 -2.30 -40.81 -49.06
C GLY A 45 -1.60 -41.01 -50.39
N GLU A 46 -0.67 -40.13 -50.68
CA GLU A 46 0.24 -40.20 -51.82
C GLU A 46 1.66 -40.22 -51.30
N ALA A 47 2.55 -40.94 -51.96
CA ALA A 47 3.96 -40.94 -51.62
C ALA A 47 4.82 -40.89 -52.88
N VAL A 48 5.91 -40.14 -52.82
CA VAL A 48 7.01 -40.13 -53.77
C VAL A 48 8.27 -40.52 -53.01
N VAL A 49 8.91 -41.61 -53.45
CA VAL A 49 10.20 -42.06 -52.92
C VAL A 49 11.19 -42.05 -54.06
N ALA A 50 12.26 -41.27 -53.95
CA ALA A 50 13.38 -41.32 -54.86
C ALA A 50 14.59 -41.91 -54.15
N PHE A 51 15.26 -42.87 -54.78
CA PHE A 51 16.42 -43.54 -54.25
C PHE A 51 17.57 -43.48 -55.27
N ASP A 52 18.70 -42.93 -54.82
CA ASP A 52 19.97 -42.99 -55.54
C ASP A 52 20.87 -44.01 -54.85
N THR A 53 21.04 -45.16 -55.50
CA THR A 53 21.81 -46.31 -54.99
C THR A 53 23.29 -46.01 -54.76
N ARG A 54 23.83 -44.95 -55.37
CA ARG A 54 25.25 -44.55 -55.23
C ARG A 54 25.44 -43.52 -54.17
N ASN A 55 24.51 -42.58 -54.08
CA ASN A 55 24.55 -41.51 -53.10
C ASN A 55 23.21 -41.45 -52.36
N PRO A 56 23.09 -42.18 -51.24
CA PRO A 56 21.87 -42.15 -50.42
C PRO A 56 21.45 -40.74 -50.01
N SER A 57 22.37 -39.77 -49.93
CA SER A 57 22.06 -38.36 -49.67
C SER A 57 21.36 -37.63 -50.83
N LYS A 58 21.20 -38.27 -51.99
CA LYS A 58 20.35 -37.81 -53.10
C LYS A 58 19.01 -38.56 -53.18
N SER A 59 18.66 -39.29 -52.11
CA SER A 59 17.37 -39.95 -51.97
C SER A 59 16.41 -39.05 -51.21
N MET A 60 15.12 -39.09 -51.52
CA MET A 60 14.09 -38.31 -50.82
C MET A 60 12.81 -39.10 -50.60
N ILE A 61 12.01 -38.63 -49.64
CA ILE A 61 10.65 -39.09 -49.41
C ILE A 61 9.75 -37.86 -49.33
N ALA A 62 8.71 -37.82 -50.14
CA ALA A 62 7.60 -36.88 -50.00
C ALA A 62 6.31 -37.70 -49.84
N ALA A 63 5.42 -37.28 -48.95
CA ALA A 63 4.16 -37.96 -48.72
C ALA A 63 3.07 -36.97 -48.34
N SER A 64 1.85 -37.24 -48.78
CA SER A 64 0.64 -36.58 -48.30
C SER A 64 -0.33 -37.62 -47.76
N TYR A 65 -1.15 -37.27 -46.76
CA TYR A 65 -2.14 -38.19 -46.24
C TYR A 65 -3.33 -37.51 -45.57
N ASN A 66 -4.48 -38.19 -45.58
CA ASN A 66 -5.75 -37.68 -45.09
C ASN A 66 -5.80 -37.57 -43.56
N LYS A 67 -5.43 -38.62 -42.83
CA LYS A 67 -5.47 -38.67 -41.37
C LYS A 67 -4.66 -39.82 -40.81
N ILE A 68 -3.83 -39.53 -39.82
CA ILE A 68 -3.18 -40.55 -38.99
C ILE A 68 -3.48 -40.25 -37.52
N MET A 69 -4.07 -41.21 -36.81
CA MET A 69 -4.13 -41.18 -35.35
C MET A 69 -2.97 -42.00 -34.77
N LEU A 70 -2.39 -41.55 -33.66
CA LEU A 70 -1.34 -42.32 -32.97
C LEU A 70 -1.86 -43.70 -32.52
N TRP A 71 -3.13 -43.78 -32.12
CA TRP A 71 -3.77 -45.05 -31.79
C TRP A 71 -3.85 -45.99 -33.00
N ASP A 72 -4.06 -45.46 -34.22
CA ASP A 72 -4.10 -46.29 -35.43
C ASP A 72 -2.73 -46.89 -35.74
N LEU A 73 -1.64 -46.12 -35.55
CA LEU A 73 -0.27 -46.64 -35.68
C LEU A 73 0.00 -47.75 -34.67
N ILE A 74 -0.41 -47.59 -33.41
CA ILE A 74 -0.28 -48.63 -32.38
C ILE A 74 -1.11 -49.86 -32.76
N ASN A 75 -2.32 -49.67 -33.29
CA ASN A 75 -3.18 -50.79 -33.71
C ASN A 75 -2.56 -51.61 -34.84
N ILE A 76 -1.89 -50.95 -35.78
CA ILE A 76 -1.25 -51.59 -36.94
C ILE A 76 0.06 -52.28 -36.54
N THR A 77 0.83 -51.68 -35.63
CA THR A 77 2.20 -52.13 -35.31
C THR A 77 2.29 -53.10 -34.13
N THR A 78 1.25 -53.23 -33.31
CA THR A 78 1.29 -54.04 -32.08
C THR A 78 0.28 -55.20 -32.09
N SER A 79 0.54 -56.24 -31.28
CA SER A 79 -0.39 -57.37 -31.15
C SER A 79 -1.61 -57.03 -30.29
N LYS A 80 -2.76 -57.68 -30.57
CA LYS A 80 -3.99 -57.53 -29.77
C LYS A 80 -3.79 -57.75 -28.26
N LYS A 81 -2.90 -58.69 -27.88
CA LYS A 81 -2.57 -59.00 -26.49
C LYS A 81 -1.90 -57.83 -25.77
N LEU A 82 -1.05 -57.07 -26.47
CA LEU A 82 -0.41 -55.87 -25.91
C LEU A 82 -1.41 -54.71 -25.84
N GLN A 83 -2.21 -54.52 -26.89
CA GLN A 83 -3.25 -53.48 -26.94
C GLN A 83 -4.24 -53.58 -25.78
N GLN A 84 -4.66 -54.80 -25.41
CA GLN A 84 -5.57 -55.04 -24.29
C GLN A 84 -4.98 -54.69 -22.92
N LYS A 85 -3.65 -54.63 -22.78
CA LYS A 85 -2.97 -54.23 -21.54
C LYS A 85 -2.88 -52.72 -21.38
N ILE A 86 -3.16 -51.94 -22.43
CA ILE A 86 -3.11 -50.47 -22.37
C ILE A 86 -4.32 -49.97 -21.58
N PRO A 87 -4.13 -49.23 -20.47
CA PRO A 87 -5.23 -48.67 -19.69
C PRO A 87 -6.16 -47.79 -20.54
N LYS A 88 -7.48 -47.86 -20.27
CA LYS A 88 -8.50 -47.09 -21.02
C LYS A 88 -8.23 -45.59 -21.04
N GLY A 89 -7.72 -45.03 -19.93
CA GLY A 89 -7.35 -43.61 -19.85
C GLY A 89 -6.22 -43.24 -20.82
N ILE A 90 -5.19 -44.08 -20.93
CA ILE A 90 -4.07 -43.88 -21.86
C ILE A 90 -4.54 -44.02 -23.30
N LYS A 91 -5.40 -45.00 -23.59
CA LYS A 91 -5.98 -45.17 -24.92
C LYS A 91 -6.71 -43.91 -25.39
N LYS A 92 -7.59 -43.34 -24.56
CA LYS A 92 -8.31 -42.09 -24.88
C LYS A 92 -7.35 -40.93 -25.14
N THR A 93 -6.24 -40.87 -24.40
CA THR A 93 -5.18 -39.89 -24.62
C THR A 93 -4.53 -40.12 -25.98
N LEU A 94 -4.12 -41.34 -26.34
CA LEU A 94 -3.51 -41.67 -27.63
C LEU A 94 -4.45 -41.37 -28.82
N GLU A 95 -5.75 -41.59 -28.66
CA GLU A 95 -6.77 -41.22 -29.66
C GLU A 95 -6.89 -39.69 -29.87
N SER A 96 -6.44 -38.88 -28.91
CA SER A 96 -6.42 -37.41 -29.05
C SER A 96 -5.22 -36.87 -29.82
N PHE A 97 -4.21 -37.71 -30.09
CA PHE A 97 -3.06 -37.37 -30.94
C PHE A 97 -3.34 -37.81 -32.36
N TYR A 98 -3.56 -36.84 -33.23
CA TYR A 98 -3.74 -37.11 -34.65
C TYR A 98 -3.23 -35.96 -35.50
N THR A 99 -2.91 -36.30 -36.75
CA THR A 99 -2.65 -35.34 -37.81
C THR A 99 -3.64 -35.58 -38.95
N GLU A 100 -4.05 -34.52 -39.63
CA GLU A 100 -5.04 -34.53 -40.71
C GLU A 100 -4.55 -33.66 -41.87
N ASN A 101 -4.80 -34.10 -43.10
CA ASN A 101 -4.41 -33.45 -44.35
C ASN A 101 -2.94 -32.99 -44.31
N VAL A 102 -2.04 -33.93 -44.04
CA VAL A 102 -0.62 -33.63 -43.88
C VAL A 102 0.10 -33.76 -45.20
N ASN A 103 0.98 -32.81 -45.50
CA ASN A 103 2.07 -32.96 -46.45
C ASN A 103 3.39 -33.05 -45.68
N MET A 104 4.28 -33.94 -46.10
CA MET A 104 5.55 -34.23 -45.45
C MET A 104 6.63 -34.43 -46.52
N GLU A 105 7.79 -33.83 -46.31
CA GLU A 105 8.95 -33.95 -47.21
C GLU A 105 10.21 -34.17 -46.38
N ILE A 106 11.06 -35.10 -46.80
CA ILE A 106 12.39 -35.37 -46.25
C ILE A 106 13.37 -35.40 -47.42
N VAL A 107 14.18 -34.35 -47.52
CA VAL A 107 15.01 -34.07 -48.70
C VAL A 107 16.42 -33.69 -48.23
N PRO A 108 17.42 -34.57 -48.30
CA PRO A 108 18.75 -34.28 -47.74
C PRO A 108 19.52 -33.17 -48.48
N PHE A 109 19.26 -32.97 -49.77
CA PHE A 109 19.91 -31.97 -50.62
C PHE A 109 18.93 -31.49 -51.71
N PRO A 110 18.98 -30.25 -52.23
CA PRO A 110 18.01 -29.83 -53.23
C PRO A 110 18.12 -30.68 -54.48
N LEU A 111 16.99 -31.20 -54.97
CA LEU A 111 16.97 -32.14 -56.09
C LEU A 111 15.65 -32.09 -56.87
N GLU A 112 15.65 -32.61 -58.09
CA GLU A 112 14.47 -32.67 -58.96
C GLU A 112 14.04 -34.13 -59.15
N VAL A 113 12.77 -34.42 -58.87
CA VAL A 113 12.14 -35.74 -59.05
C VAL A 113 10.83 -35.56 -59.76
N LEU A 114 10.60 -36.30 -60.85
CA LEU A 114 9.37 -36.23 -61.63
C LEU A 114 9.00 -34.78 -62.01
N GLU A 115 9.98 -34.01 -62.48
CA GLU A 115 9.84 -32.59 -62.88
C GLU A 115 9.45 -31.62 -61.75
N LYS A 116 9.41 -32.10 -60.49
CA LYS A 116 9.22 -31.25 -59.30
C LYS A 116 10.55 -31.00 -58.61
N HIS A 117 10.83 -29.72 -58.34
CA HIS A 117 11.96 -29.31 -57.51
C HIS A 117 11.62 -29.46 -56.02
N TYR A 118 12.57 -29.98 -55.25
CA TYR A 118 12.48 -30.13 -53.80
C TYR A 118 13.66 -29.45 -53.15
N ASP A 119 13.39 -28.55 -52.21
CA ASP A 119 14.41 -27.90 -51.39
C ASP A 119 14.94 -28.84 -50.30
N ALA A 120 16.20 -28.71 -49.91
CA ALA A 120 16.73 -29.48 -48.79
C ALA A 120 16.02 -29.16 -47.47
N GLY A 121 15.81 -30.17 -46.63
CA GLY A 121 15.24 -30.04 -45.30
C GLY A 121 14.23 -31.14 -44.97
N PHE A 122 13.61 -30.98 -43.81
CA PHE A 122 12.42 -31.71 -43.41
C PHE A 122 11.25 -30.74 -43.30
N ARG A 123 10.14 -31.01 -43.98
CA ARG A 123 8.94 -30.18 -43.95
C ARG A 123 7.74 -31.02 -43.59
N MET A 124 6.86 -30.45 -42.78
CA MET A 124 5.58 -31.07 -42.47
C MET A 124 4.53 -29.98 -42.26
N GLU A 125 3.44 -30.02 -43.00
CA GLU A 125 2.31 -29.10 -42.82
C GLU A 125 1.00 -29.87 -42.73
N GLY A 126 0.06 -29.38 -41.94
CA GLY A 126 -1.27 -29.97 -41.85
C GLY A 126 -2.00 -29.58 -40.57
N ALA A 127 -3.19 -30.18 -40.38
CA ALA A 127 -3.92 -30.07 -39.13
C ALA A 127 -3.33 -31.04 -38.09
N ILE A 128 -3.17 -30.57 -36.86
CA ILE A 128 -2.58 -31.32 -35.76
C ILE A 128 -3.48 -31.19 -34.53
N SER A 129 -3.68 -32.30 -33.82
CA SER A 129 -4.27 -32.34 -32.48
C SER A 129 -3.26 -32.98 -31.54
N VAL A 130 -2.83 -32.23 -30.52
CA VAL A 130 -1.90 -32.68 -29.48
C VAL A 130 -2.51 -32.39 -28.11
N ALA A 131 -2.77 -33.44 -27.33
CA ALA A 131 -3.25 -33.31 -25.95
C ALA A 131 -4.44 -32.35 -25.76
N GLY A 132 -5.36 -32.29 -26.74
CA GLY A 132 -6.56 -31.45 -26.69
C GLY A 132 -6.40 -30.05 -27.29
N LEU A 133 -5.18 -29.63 -27.66
CA LEU A 133 -4.96 -28.45 -28.49
C LEU A 133 -5.03 -28.87 -29.95
N LYS A 134 -5.94 -28.24 -30.70
CA LYS A 134 -6.13 -28.46 -32.13
C LYS A 134 -5.67 -27.25 -32.91
N GLY A 135 -5.16 -27.45 -34.11
CA GLY A 135 -4.74 -26.35 -34.96
C GLY A 135 -4.21 -26.83 -36.30
N GLU A 136 -3.70 -25.87 -37.05
CA GLU A 136 -2.94 -26.09 -38.28
C GLU A 136 -1.52 -25.64 -38.00
N ALA A 137 -0.52 -26.42 -38.39
CA ALA A 137 0.88 -26.02 -38.27
C ALA A 137 1.67 -26.44 -39.49
N ALA A 138 2.64 -25.61 -39.84
CA ALA A 138 3.73 -25.92 -40.76
C ALA A 138 5.03 -25.94 -39.95
N PHE A 139 5.81 -26.98 -40.14
CA PHE A 139 7.11 -27.23 -39.56
C PHE A 139 8.13 -27.31 -40.69
N ASP A 140 9.26 -26.64 -40.50
CA ASP A 140 10.38 -26.62 -41.43
C ASP A 140 11.69 -26.74 -40.65
N LEU A 141 12.47 -27.76 -40.97
CA LEU A 141 13.83 -27.95 -40.51
C LEU A 141 14.74 -27.77 -41.72
N ASP A 142 15.48 -26.68 -41.72
CA ASP A 142 16.59 -26.44 -42.61
C ASP A 142 17.87 -26.97 -41.93
N TYR A 143 18.67 -27.77 -42.65
CA TYR A 143 19.86 -28.41 -42.08
C TYR A 143 20.97 -27.41 -41.72
N ASP A 144 21.02 -26.27 -42.41
CA ASP A 144 22.01 -25.23 -42.21
C ASP A 144 21.48 -24.12 -41.31
N GLU A 145 20.23 -23.74 -41.46
CA GLU A 145 19.63 -22.61 -40.73
C GLU A 145 18.97 -23.03 -39.41
N GLY A 146 18.40 -24.22 -39.28
CA GLY A 146 17.75 -24.72 -38.06
C GLY A 146 16.23 -24.93 -38.19
N VAL A 147 15.51 -24.90 -37.05
CA VAL A 147 14.08 -25.29 -36.98
C VAL A 147 13.17 -24.06 -36.92
N SER A 148 12.09 -24.08 -37.69
CA SER A 148 10.96 -23.18 -37.53
C SER A 148 9.64 -23.94 -37.57
N ALA A 149 8.63 -23.44 -36.86
CA ALA A 149 7.26 -23.88 -37.03
C ALA A 149 6.30 -22.71 -36.82
N SER A 150 5.22 -22.67 -37.59
CA SER A 150 4.19 -21.64 -37.44
C SER A 150 2.82 -22.25 -37.66
N GLY A 151 1.81 -21.66 -37.04
CA GLY A 151 0.48 -22.24 -37.11
C GLY A 151 -0.62 -21.39 -36.53
N LYS A 152 -1.83 -21.94 -36.61
CA LYS A 152 -3.04 -21.39 -36.00
C LYS A 152 -3.60 -22.43 -35.05
N VAL A 153 -3.85 -22.05 -33.82
CA VAL A 153 -4.50 -22.91 -32.83
C VAL A 153 -5.99 -22.60 -32.81
N ASP A 154 -6.85 -23.60 -32.63
CA ASP A 154 -8.27 -23.37 -32.47
C ASP A 154 -8.56 -22.57 -31.19
N PRO A 155 -9.57 -21.67 -31.19
CA PRO A 155 -9.89 -20.88 -30.02
C PRO A 155 -10.28 -21.75 -28.82
N ILE A 156 -9.79 -21.39 -27.64
CA ILE A 156 -10.14 -22.03 -26.37
C ILE A 156 -11.26 -21.20 -25.72
N ASP A 157 -12.40 -21.81 -25.38
CA ASP A 157 -13.48 -21.15 -24.63
C ASP A 157 -13.87 -21.99 -23.41
N LEU A 158 -13.41 -21.54 -22.24
CA LEU A 158 -13.70 -22.11 -20.93
C LEU A 158 -14.68 -21.23 -20.13
N LYS A 159 -15.55 -20.50 -20.82
CA LYS A 159 -16.50 -19.50 -20.28
C LYS A 159 -15.82 -18.27 -19.69
N ILE A 160 -15.07 -18.42 -18.59
CA ILE A 160 -14.39 -17.30 -17.89
C ILE A 160 -12.95 -17.07 -18.35
N LEU A 161 -12.39 -18.02 -19.08
CA LEU A 161 -11.18 -17.83 -19.87
C LEU A 161 -11.53 -18.10 -21.32
N LYS A 162 -11.20 -17.16 -22.20
CA LYS A 162 -11.22 -17.38 -23.64
C LYS A 162 -9.86 -17.02 -24.22
N PHE A 163 -9.33 -17.84 -25.10
CA PHE A 163 -8.13 -17.56 -25.87
C PHE A 163 -8.49 -17.59 -27.35
N LYS A 164 -8.45 -16.42 -27.99
CA LYS A 164 -8.88 -16.19 -29.37
C LYS A 164 -7.75 -15.56 -30.18
N GLY A 165 -7.96 -15.37 -31.48
CA GLY A 165 -6.99 -14.64 -32.30
C GLY A 165 -6.78 -13.20 -31.82
N ALA A 166 -5.55 -12.70 -32.01
CA ALA A 166 -5.18 -11.31 -31.73
C ALA A 166 -5.42 -10.42 -32.96
N GLY A 167 -5.74 -9.14 -32.75
CA GLY A 167 -6.01 -8.17 -33.78
C GLY A 167 -7.18 -8.58 -34.69
N LYS A 168 -6.90 -8.69 -35.99
CA LYS A 168 -7.87 -9.13 -37.01
C LYS A 168 -7.86 -10.65 -37.24
N ASN A 169 -7.02 -11.40 -36.53
CA ASN A 169 -6.92 -12.83 -36.72
C ASN A 169 -8.09 -13.55 -36.03
N ALA A 170 -8.67 -14.54 -36.73
CA ALA A 170 -9.75 -15.35 -36.16
C ALA A 170 -9.25 -16.38 -35.13
N LYS A 171 -8.03 -16.90 -35.32
CA LYS A 171 -7.42 -17.97 -34.51
C LYS A 171 -6.14 -17.46 -33.81
N PRO A 172 -5.84 -17.90 -32.58
CA PRO A 172 -4.51 -17.71 -31.98
C PRO A 172 -3.40 -18.21 -32.89
N GLY A 173 -2.26 -17.51 -32.91
CA GLY A 173 -1.07 -17.95 -33.64
C GLY A 173 -0.15 -18.80 -32.76
N PHE A 174 0.56 -19.71 -33.39
CA PHE A 174 1.67 -20.48 -32.81
C PHE A 174 2.95 -20.15 -33.58
N ALA A 175 4.06 -20.01 -32.86
CA ALA A 175 5.37 -19.84 -33.47
C ALA A 175 6.45 -20.57 -32.65
N LEU A 176 7.30 -21.30 -33.36
CA LEU A 176 8.59 -21.82 -32.95
C LEU A 176 9.64 -21.26 -33.93
N GLU A 177 10.68 -20.63 -33.44
CA GLU A 177 11.79 -20.14 -34.24
C GLU A 177 13.08 -20.46 -33.49
N LEU A 178 13.91 -21.32 -34.08
CA LEU A 178 15.20 -21.77 -33.54
C LEU A 178 16.30 -21.69 -34.61
N ARG A 179 16.10 -20.92 -35.68
CA ARG A 179 17.13 -20.73 -36.71
C ARG A 179 18.29 -19.87 -36.22
N LYS A 180 19.52 -20.18 -36.66
CA LYS A 180 20.79 -19.56 -36.24
C LYS A 180 20.79 -18.03 -36.35
N SER A 181 20.13 -17.50 -37.37
CA SER A 181 20.05 -16.07 -37.69
C SER A 181 18.86 -15.34 -37.03
N LYS A 182 18.08 -16.02 -36.19
CA LYS A 182 16.85 -15.49 -35.57
C LYS A 182 16.91 -15.55 -34.05
N THR A 183 16.12 -14.71 -33.39
CA THR A 183 15.95 -14.79 -31.93
C THR A 183 15.08 -16.00 -31.59
N PRO A 184 15.54 -16.90 -30.70
CA PRO A 184 14.75 -18.05 -30.28
C PRO A 184 13.38 -17.65 -29.75
N LYS A 185 12.32 -18.25 -30.29
CA LYS A 185 10.93 -17.98 -29.88
C LYS A 185 10.14 -19.28 -29.80
N LEU A 186 9.39 -19.46 -28.73
CA LEU A 186 8.38 -20.52 -28.61
C LEU A 186 7.20 -19.96 -27.83
N GLY A 187 6.02 -19.89 -28.46
CA GLY A 187 4.85 -19.38 -27.78
C GLY A 187 3.59 -19.35 -28.62
N LEU A 188 2.49 -19.00 -27.95
CA LEU A 188 1.21 -18.72 -28.58
C LEU A 188 0.91 -17.23 -28.48
N ASN A 189 0.37 -16.62 -29.53
CA ASN A 189 -0.11 -15.25 -29.50
C ASN A 189 -1.63 -15.21 -29.70
N GLY A 190 -2.33 -14.48 -28.84
CA GLY A 190 -3.79 -14.39 -28.94
C GLY A 190 -4.39 -13.35 -28.00
N SER A 191 -5.68 -13.11 -28.16
CA SER A 191 -6.48 -12.31 -27.24
C SER A 191 -7.00 -13.21 -26.11
N VAL A 192 -6.68 -12.86 -24.86
CA VAL A 192 -7.23 -13.49 -23.67
C VAL A 192 -8.39 -12.66 -23.14
N TYR A 193 -9.53 -13.31 -22.89
CA TYR A 193 -10.60 -12.81 -22.05
C TYR A 193 -10.55 -13.51 -20.69
N LEU A 194 -10.35 -12.76 -19.60
CA LEU A 194 -10.16 -13.30 -18.25
C LEU A 194 -10.70 -12.34 -17.19
N LEU A 195 -11.65 -12.79 -16.37
CA LEU A 195 -12.25 -11.97 -15.29
C LEU A 195 -12.81 -10.61 -15.79
N GLY A 196 -13.43 -10.59 -16.98
CA GLY A 196 -13.94 -9.37 -17.62
C GLY A 196 -12.88 -8.58 -18.40
N LEU A 197 -11.60 -8.84 -18.16
CA LEU A 197 -10.51 -8.22 -18.90
C LEU A 197 -10.37 -8.87 -20.27
N GLN A 198 -10.25 -8.06 -21.33
CA GLN A 198 -9.83 -8.52 -22.65
C GLN A 198 -8.54 -7.81 -23.06
N ALA A 199 -7.48 -8.57 -23.37
CA ALA A 199 -6.29 -8.00 -24.00
C ALA A 199 -5.50 -9.04 -24.79
N GLU A 200 -4.59 -8.58 -25.62
CA GLU A 200 -3.65 -9.44 -26.34
C GLU A 200 -2.48 -9.83 -25.44
N THR A 201 -2.03 -11.08 -25.55
CA THR A 201 -0.90 -11.59 -24.78
C THR A 201 -0.15 -12.67 -25.57
N GLU A 202 1.11 -12.84 -25.20
CA GLU A 202 1.90 -14.02 -25.53
C GLU A 202 1.78 -15.02 -24.37
N VAL A 203 1.44 -16.27 -24.71
CA VAL A 203 1.47 -17.41 -23.79
C VAL A 203 2.80 -18.11 -23.98
N LYS A 204 3.64 -18.06 -22.95
CA LYS A 204 4.90 -18.77 -22.90
C LYS A 204 4.63 -20.22 -22.55
N LEU A 205 5.18 -21.13 -23.35
CA LEU A 205 5.18 -22.56 -23.08
C LEU A 205 6.45 -22.89 -22.28
N LEU A 206 6.29 -23.61 -21.17
CA LEU A 206 7.35 -23.99 -20.24
C LEU A 206 7.38 -25.51 -20.11
N ASP A 207 8.50 -26.07 -19.65
CA ASP A 207 8.68 -27.53 -19.50
C ASP A 207 7.57 -28.21 -18.67
N ASN A 208 6.98 -27.47 -17.74
CA ASN A 208 5.94 -27.94 -16.83
C ASN A 208 4.58 -27.23 -17.00
N GLY A 209 4.34 -26.55 -18.13
CA GLY A 209 3.04 -25.94 -18.41
C GLY A 209 3.12 -24.66 -19.22
N PHE A 210 2.37 -23.65 -18.80
CA PHE A 210 2.30 -22.36 -19.47
C PHE A 210 2.27 -21.21 -18.47
N GLN A 211 2.66 -20.03 -18.95
CA GLN A 211 2.49 -18.77 -18.24
C GLN A 211 2.11 -17.65 -19.21
N PHE A 212 1.20 -16.78 -18.80
CA PHE A 212 0.95 -15.52 -19.49
C PHE A 212 0.63 -14.40 -18.50
N GLU A 213 0.74 -13.17 -18.98
CA GLU A 213 0.48 -11.98 -18.18
C GLU A 213 -0.33 -10.98 -18.98
N VAL A 214 -1.38 -10.46 -18.35
CA VAL A 214 -2.32 -9.57 -19.01
C VAL A 214 -2.68 -8.41 -18.09
N GLY A 215 -2.62 -7.18 -18.61
CA GLY A 215 -2.97 -5.96 -17.90
C GLY A 215 -4.22 -5.30 -18.47
N GLY A 216 -5.01 -4.64 -17.62
CA GLY A 216 -6.28 -4.03 -18.04
C GLY A 216 -7.26 -3.83 -16.89
N LYS A 217 -8.53 -3.59 -17.21
CA LYS A 217 -9.59 -3.47 -16.20
C LYS A 217 -10.09 -4.85 -15.78
N ILE A 218 -10.01 -5.13 -14.49
CA ILE A 218 -10.51 -6.37 -13.88
C ILE A 218 -11.96 -6.15 -13.46
N PHE A 219 -12.84 -7.05 -13.88
CA PHE A 219 -14.30 -6.94 -13.76
C PHE A 219 -14.87 -5.63 -14.32
N ASP A 220 -14.20 -5.02 -15.31
CA ASP A 220 -14.53 -3.70 -15.87
C ASP A 220 -14.49 -2.53 -14.85
N LEU A 221 -14.02 -2.78 -13.63
CA LEU A 221 -14.04 -1.80 -12.53
C LEU A 221 -12.68 -1.13 -12.34
N PHE A 222 -11.64 -1.91 -12.08
CA PHE A 222 -10.35 -1.38 -11.61
C PHE A 222 -9.20 -1.87 -12.47
N LYS A 223 -8.23 -0.99 -12.74
CA LYS A 223 -7.00 -1.40 -13.41
C LYS A 223 -6.20 -2.40 -12.55
N GLY A 224 -5.63 -3.38 -13.23
CA GLY A 224 -4.82 -4.41 -12.60
C GLY A 224 -4.06 -5.25 -13.62
N GLN A 225 -3.30 -6.20 -13.07
CA GLN A 225 -2.46 -7.11 -13.80
C GLN A 225 -2.73 -8.53 -13.31
N ILE A 226 -2.98 -9.44 -14.23
CA ILE A 226 -3.22 -10.85 -13.98
C ILE A 226 -2.03 -11.64 -14.52
N LYS A 227 -1.35 -12.37 -13.64
CA LYS A 227 -0.39 -13.41 -14.04
C LYS A 227 -1.09 -14.75 -13.92
N ALA A 228 -1.20 -15.47 -15.02
CA ALA A 228 -1.80 -16.80 -15.07
C ALA A 228 -0.72 -17.86 -15.31
N HIS A 229 -0.86 -19.01 -14.65
CA HIS A 229 0.00 -20.17 -14.85
C HIS A 229 -0.82 -21.46 -14.72
N GLY A 230 -0.39 -22.53 -15.36
CA GLY A 230 -1.06 -23.82 -15.27
C GLY A 230 -0.32 -24.89 -16.05
N THR A 231 -0.73 -26.14 -15.91
CA THR A 231 -0.15 -27.29 -16.64
C THR A 231 -0.88 -27.55 -17.96
N ASP A 232 -2.17 -27.20 -18.04
CA ASP A 232 -3.04 -27.47 -19.18
C ASP A 232 -3.94 -26.26 -19.48
N LEU A 233 -3.69 -25.58 -20.60
CA LEU A 233 -4.44 -24.38 -21.01
C LEU A 233 -5.91 -24.70 -21.36
N SER A 234 -6.23 -25.96 -21.62
CA SER A 234 -7.59 -26.42 -21.94
C SER A 234 -8.42 -26.73 -20.69
N LYS A 235 -7.83 -26.73 -19.49
CA LYS A 235 -8.51 -27.06 -18.23
C LYS A 235 -8.51 -25.90 -17.24
N ALA A 236 -9.66 -25.24 -17.10
CA ALA A 236 -9.80 -24.07 -16.22
C ALA A 236 -9.44 -24.35 -14.74
N GLY A 237 -9.63 -25.59 -14.26
CA GLY A 237 -9.32 -25.96 -12.88
C GLY A 237 -7.83 -25.87 -12.51
N ASP A 238 -6.95 -26.03 -13.51
CA ASP A 238 -5.50 -26.10 -13.34
C ASP A 238 -4.81 -24.74 -13.55
N ILE A 239 -5.60 -23.69 -13.83
CA ILE A 239 -5.10 -22.34 -14.09
C ILE A 239 -5.09 -21.54 -12.79
N GLY A 240 -3.91 -21.37 -12.21
CA GLY A 240 -3.64 -20.48 -11.08
C GLY A 240 -3.52 -19.03 -11.54
N LEU A 241 -4.19 -18.12 -10.83
CA LEU A 241 -4.16 -16.69 -11.07
C LEU A 241 -3.52 -15.97 -9.90
N ASN A 242 -2.64 -15.02 -10.22
CA ASN A 242 -2.13 -14.01 -9.31
C ASN A 242 -2.52 -12.63 -9.84
N VAL A 243 -3.40 -11.96 -9.12
CA VAL A 243 -3.95 -10.67 -9.52
C VAL A 243 -3.39 -9.56 -8.64
N LYS A 244 -2.86 -8.51 -9.25
CA LYS A 244 -2.45 -7.27 -8.59
C LYS A 244 -3.37 -6.14 -9.05
N LEU A 245 -3.91 -5.39 -8.11
CA LEU A 245 -4.75 -4.22 -8.39
C LEU A 245 -3.89 -2.96 -8.31
N GLU A 246 -4.15 -2.01 -9.20
CA GLU A 246 -3.43 -0.72 -9.25
C GLU A 246 -3.97 0.30 -8.24
N ASN A 247 -3.31 1.46 -8.18
CA ASN A 247 -3.56 2.52 -7.20
C ASN A 247 -5.00 3.06 -7.20
N GLU A 248 -5.74 2.95 -8.30
CA GLU A 248 -7.14 3.37 -8.37
C GLU A 248 -8.02 2.60 -7.38
N PHE A 249 -7.80 1.28 -7.27
CA PHE A 249 -8.52 0.45 -6.31
C PHE A 249 -8.15 0.80 -4.87
N SER A 250 -6.87 1.03 -4.60
CA SER A 250 -6.40 1.50 -3.28
C SER A 250 -7.08 2.80 -2.88
N GLY A 251 -7.13 3.79 -3.78
CA GLY A 251 -7.79 5.07 -3.53
C GLY A 251 -9.31 4.94 -3.35
N PHE A 252 -9.96 4.01 -4.07
CA PHE A 252 -11.36 3.68 -3.83
C PHE A 252 -11.59 3.12 -2.42
N LEU A 253 -10.79 2.11 -2.02
CA LEU A 253 -10.90 1.51 -0.69
C LEU A 253 -10.67 2.54 0.42
N GLU A 254 -9.66 3.39 0.28
CA GLU A 254 -9.35 4.45 1.26
C GLU A 254 -10.53 5.41 1.42
N ARG A 255 -11.02 6.00 0.32
CA ARG A 255 -12.11 6.98 0.37
C ARG A 255 -13.38 6.40 0.96
N GLU A 256 -13.79 5.20 0.53
CA GLU A 256 -15.03 4.61 1.00
C GLU A 256 -14.91 4.07 2.43
N ALA A 257 -13.76 3.52 2.83
CA ALA A 257 -13.52 3.12 4.21
C ALA A 257 -13.56 4.33 5.15
N ILE A 258 -12.91 5.45 4.77
CA ILE A 258 -12.94 6.70 5.54
C ILE A 258 -14.39 7.17 5.75
N LYS A 259 -15.22 7.22 4.70
CA LYS A 259 -16.63 7.61 4.82
C LYS A 259 -17.41 6.76 5.82
N ILE A 260 -17.20 5.44 5.82
CA ILE A 260 -17.86 4.53 6.76
C ILE A 260 -17.38 4.79 8.20
N ILE A 261 -16.07 5.01 8.38
CA ILE A 261 -15.46 5.24 9.69
C ILE A 261 -15.85 6.60 10.26
N GLU A 262 -15.90 7.65 9.44
CA GLU A 262 -16.38 8.97 9.87
C GLU A 262 -17.84 8.90 10.32
N ARG A 263 -18.70 8.17 9.60
CA ARG A 263 -20.09 7.97 10.01
C ARG A 263 -20.18 7.26 11.35
N SER A 264 -19.45 6.16 11.53
CA SER A 264 -19.48 5.37 12.76
C SER A 264 -18.84 6.08 13.97
N THR A 265 -17.89 6.99 13.74
CA THR A 265 -17.18 7.75 14.78
C THR A 265 -17.67 9.20 14.95
N SER A 266 -18.61 9.67 14.13
CA SER A 266 -19.12 11.05 14.13
C SER A 266 -19.52 11.57 15.52
N LYS A 267 -20.22 10.75 16.31
CA LYS A 267 -20.61 11.09 17.69
C LYS A 267 -19.41 11.21 18.61
N ALA A 268 -18.43 10.32 18.49
CA ALA A 268 -17.17 10.37 19.24
C ALA A 268 -16.38 11.64 18.90
N ILE A 269 -16.21 11.93 17.60
CA ILE A 269 -15.54 13.15 17.12
C ILE A 269 -16.22 14.41 17.66
N LYS A 270 -17.56 14.48 17.58
CA LYS A 270 -18.33 15.61 18.10
C LYS A 270 -18.13 15.81 19.60
N ASN A 271 -18.16 14.74 20.39
CA ASN A 271 -18.00 14.81 21.84
C ASN A 271 -16.55 15.18 22.23
N LEU A 272 -15.55 14.58 21.58
CA LEU A 272 -14.13 14.88 21.79
C LEU A 272 -13.82 16.34 21.40
N SER A 273 -14.31 16.80 20.25
CA SER A 273 -14.15 18.19 19.80
C SER A 273 -14.79 19.18 20.78
N LYS A 274 -15.99 18.87 21.31
CA LYS A 274 -16.62 19.70 22.34
C LYS A 274 -15.79 19.75 23.63
N ALA A 275 -15.29 18.62 24.08
CA ALA A 275 -14.43 18.55 25.27
C ALA A 275 -13.12 19.32 25.07
N GLN A 276 -12.50 19.22 23.90
CA GLN A 276 -11.28 19.97 23.56
C GLN A 276 -11.54 21.48 23.50
N LYS A 277 -12.67 21.92 22.92
CA LYS A 277 -13.09 23.33 22.96
C LYS A 277 -13.28 23.84 24.40
N ASN A 278 -13.81 23.02 25.31
CA ASN A 278 -13.96 23.39 26.71
C ASN A 278 -12.59 23.56 27.41
N ILE A 279 -11.64 22.67 27.13
CA ILE A 279 -10.25 22.81 27.62
C ILE A 279 -9.62 24.09 27.08
N THR A 280 -9.76 24.40 25.79
CA THR A 280 -9.25 25.64 25.20
C THR A 280 -9.87 26.87 25.88
N LYS A 281 -11.19 26.89 26.10
CA LYS A 281 -11.86 27.99 26.81
C LYS A 281 -11.35 28.16 28.24
N ALA A 282 -11.19 27.06 28.98
CA ALA A 282 -10.66 27.09 30.34
C ALA A 282 -9.21 27.61 30.36
N GLN A 283 -8.38 27.20 29.40
CA GLN A 283 -7.02 27.71 29.26
C GLN A 283 -6.99 29.21 28.93
N THR A 284 -7.84 29.68 28.03
CA THR A 284 -7.97 31.12 27.73
C THR A 284 -8.38 31.91 28.98
N ASN A 285 -9.32 31.39 29.78
CA ASN A 285 -9.74 32.05 31.01
C ASN A 285 -8.59 32.18 32.03
N ILE A 286 -7.77 31.13 32.19
CA ILE A 286 -6.57 31.18 33.04
C ILE A 286 -5.58 32.24 32.53
N ASN A 287 -5.33 32.29 31.22
CA ASN A 287 -4.43 33.28 30.63
C ASN A 287 -4.93 34.72 30.84
N ASN A 288 -6.25 34.93 30.80
CA ASN A 288 -6.86 36.24 31.09
C ASN A 288 -6.67 36.61 32.57
N LEU A 289 -6.94 35.68 33.49
CA LEU A 289 -6.72 35.88 34.93
C LEU A 289 -5.24 36.15 35.25
N ASP A 290 -4.30 35.48 34.60
CA ASP A 290 -2.86 35.76 34.74
C ASP A 290 -2.51 37.19 34.34
N THR A 291 -3.16 37.68 33.28
CA THR A 291 -2.99 39.05 32.79
C THR A 291 -3.57 40.06 33.80
N GLU A 292 -4.77 39.79 34.32
CA GLU A 292 -5.42 40.64 35.32
C GLU A 292 -4.65 40.67 36.64
N ILE A 293 -4.16 39.53 37.13
CA ILE A 293 -3.27 39.43 38.31
C ILE A 293 -2.04 40.31 38.14
N LYS A 294 -1.39 40.29 36.97
CA LYS A 294 -0.21 41.14 36.71
C LYS A 294 -0.57 42.64 36.75
N LEU A 295 -1.71 43.01 36.16
CA LEU A 295 -2.18 44.39 36.14
C LEU A 295 -2.54 44.88 37.55
N VAL A 296 -3.34 44.12 38.30
CA VAL A 296 -3.75 44.48 39.66
C VAL A 296 -2.56 44.50 40.60
N ARG A 297 -1.63 43.54 40.51
CA ARG A 297 -0.39 43.56 41.30
C ARG A 297 0.37 44.86 41.12
N LYS A 298 0.52 45.34 39.89
CA LYS A 298 1.17 46.61 39.59
C LYS A 298 0.45 47.79 40.26
N ILE A 299 -0.89 47.82 40.21
CA ILE A 299 -1.70 48.85 40.88
C ILE A 299 -1.50 48.80 42.41
N VAL A 300 -1.53 47.61 43.02
CA VAL A 300 -1.29 47.43 44.46
C VAL A 300 0.12 47.86 44.85
N GLU A 301 1.13 47.49 44.06
CA GLU A 301 2.52 47.89 44.28
C GLU A 301 2.68 49.41 44.24
N ASP A 302 2.03 50.09 43.29
CA ASP A 302 2.01 51.54 43.16
C ASP A 302 1.32 52.22 44.36
N ASP A 303 0.18 51.70 44.82
CA ASP A 303 -0.52 52.20 46.00
C ASP A 303 0.31 52.01 47.28
N GLN A 304 0.89 50.83 47.46
CA GLN A 304 1.78 50.55 48.59
C GLN A 304 3.06 51.39 48.54
N ALA A 305 3.58 51.71 47.34
CA ALA A 305 4.70 52.64 47.21
C ALA A 305 4.33 54.06 47.70
N LYS A 306 3.11 54.53 47.41
CA LYS A 306 2.61 55.81 47.95
C LYS A 306 2.49 55.78 49.47
N ASP A 307 1.98 54.69 50.04
CA ASP A 307 1.82 54.56 51.49
C ASP A 307 3.17 54.38 52.21
N ARG A 308 4.12 53.64 51.63
CA ARG A 308 5.51 53.58 52.10
C ARG A 308 6.15 54.97 52.12
N LYS A 309 5.91 55.80 51.10
CA LYS A 309 6.38 57.20 51.08
C LYS A 309 5.76 58.02 52.23
N LYS A 310 4.45 57.88 52.51
CA LYS A 310 3.79 58.56 53.64
C LYS A 310 4.36 58.10 55.00
N ILE A 311 4.54 56.79 55.19
CA ILE A 311 5.15 56.22 56.41
C ILE A 311 6.57 56.75 56.61
N ASN A 312 7.39 56.76 55.56
CA ASN A 312 8.76 57.29 55.64
C ASN A 312 8.78 58.79 55.98
N LYS A 313 7.84 59.57 55.42
CA LYS A 313 7.65 60.98 55.79
C LYS A 313 7.23 61.13 57.26
N ALA A 314 6.31 60.31 57.74
CA ALA A 314 5.89 60.30 59.15
C ALA A 314 7.05 59.91 60.09
N LYS A 315 7.86 58.90 59.75
CA LYS A 315 9.08 58.52 60.48
C LYS A 315 10.07 59.68 60.55
N SER A 316 10.29 60.38 59.43
CA SER A 316 11.14 61.57 59.38
C SER A 316 10.63 62.68 60.30
N ASN A 317 9.30 62.94 60.30
CA ASN A 317 8.67 63.92 61.19
C ASN A 317 8.82 63.57 62.67
N VAL A 318 8.61 62.30 63.05
CA VAL A 318 8.86 61.82 64.42
C VAL A 318 10.32 62.03 64.81
N LYS A 319 11.27 61.66 63.96
CA LYS A 319 12.71 61.86 64.20
C LYS A 319 13.05 63.35 64.38
N ALA A 320 12.49 64.23 63.54
CA ALA A 320 12.67 65.67 63.65
C ALA A 320 12.08 66.24 64.96
N ALA A 321 10.88 65.82 65.35
CA ALA A 321 10.25 66.21 66.61
C ALA A 321 11.05 65.72 67.83
N GLN A 322 11.52 64.47 67.79
CA GLN A 322 12.36 63.89 68.84
C GLN A 322 13.68 64.66 68.99
N ASN A 323 14.32 65.03 67.87
CA ASN A 323 15.54 65.83 67.88
C ASN A 323 15.32 67.22 68.51
N LYS A 324 14.17 67.85 68.27
CA LYS A 324 13.79 69.13 68.92
C LYS A 324 13.65 68.96 70.44
N VAL A 325 12.93 67.94 70.90
CA VAL A 325 12.79 67.61 72.33
C VAL A 325 14.17 67.40 72.96
N ASN A 326 15.02 66.57 72.33
CA ASN A 326 16.38 66.28 72.79
C ASN A 326 17.26 67.53 72.87
N LYS A 327 17.15 68.45 71.90
CA LYS A 327 17.90 69.73 71.90
C LYS A 327 17.47 70.63 73.06
N ILE A 328 16.17 70.75 73.33
CA ILE A 328 15.65 71.51 74.47
C ILE A 328 16.10 70.87 75.78
N ASP A 329 16.06 69.54 75.88
CA ASP A 329 16.55 68.82 77.06
C ASP A 329 18.04 69.05 77.34
N LYS A 330 18.87 69.03 76.29
CA LYS A 330 20.30 69.38 76.41
C LYS A 330 20.48 70.81 76.94
N LYS A 331 19.70 71.78 76.45
CA LYS A 331 19.71 73.17 76.94
C LYS A 331 19.28 73.27 78.41
N ILE A 332 18.22 72.58 78.82
CA ILE A 332 17.76 72.52 80.23
C ILE A 332 18.87 71.93 81.11
N LYS A 333 19.50 70.82 80.70
CA LYS A 333 20.61 70.19 81.44
C LYS A 333 21.80 71.14 81.57
N ALA A 334 22.18 71.85 80.50
CA ALA A 334 23.25 72.85 80.53
C ALA A 334 22.93 73.99 81.51
N LYS A 335 21.73 74.58 81.44
CA LYS A 335 21.29 75.64 82.35
C LYS A 335 21.19 75.19 83.80
N ARG A 336 20.78 73.95 84.06
CA ARG A 336 20.81 73.35 85.41
C ARG A 336 22.24 73.18 85.94
N LYS A 337 23.20 72.79 85.08
CA LYS A 337 24.62 72.74 85.47
C LYS A 337 25.14 74.13 85.81
N GLU A 338 24.80 75.15 85.01
CA GLU A 338 25.14 76.56 85.24
C GLU A 338 24.56 77.06 86.58
N TYR A 339 23.27 76.78 86.83
CA TYR A 339 22.60 77.09 88.09
C TYR A 339 23.31 76.50 89.32
N LYS A 340 23.76 75.24 89.24
CA LYS A 340 24.46 74.54 90.34
C LYS A 340 25.85 75.14 90.66
N LYS A 341 26.49 75.81 89.70
CA LYS A 341 27.82 76.43 89.88
C LYS A 341 27.77 77.80 90.58
N LEU A 342 26.58 78.39 90.78
CA LEU A 342 26.44 79.73 91.37
C LEU A 342 26.43 79.68 92.91
N LYS A 343 27.19 80.59 93.54
CA LYS A 343 27.31 80.73 95.01
C LYS A 343 26.05 81.39 95.62
N LYS A 344 25.81 81.24 96.93
CA LYS A 344 24.57 81.68 97.62
C LYS A 344 24.22 83.17 97.44
N HIS A 345 25.21 84.06 97.41
CA HIS A 345 24.99 85.52 97.26
C HIS A 345 24.56 85.96 95.84
N GLN A 346 24.68 85.10 94.83
CA GLN A 346 24.36 85.41 93.42
C GLN A 346 22.86 85.18 93.08
N HIS A 347 21.97 85.52 94.01
CA HIS A 347 20.54 85.24 93.97
C HIS A 347 19.84 85.79 92.70
N ILE A 348 20.17 87.00 92.24
CA ILE A 348 19.61 87.58 91.00
C ILE A 348 19.94 86.72 89.77
N LYS A 349 21.20 86.25 89.64
CA LYS A 349 21.61 85.37 88.54
C LYS A 349 20.95 83.99 88.63
N LYS A 350 20.73 83.46 89.84
CA LYS A 350 19.98 82.21 90.06
C LYS A 350 18.52 82.35 89.62
N THR A 351 17.85 83.44 89.95
CA THR A 351 16.47 83.71 89.53
C THR A 351 16.37 83.80 88.01
N ALA A 352 17.25 84.54 87.35
CA ALA A 352 17.27 84.63 85.88
C ALA A 352 17.47 83.26 85.19
N ILE A 353 18.38 82.42 85.69
CA ILE A 353 18.58 81.06 85.15
C ILE A 353 17.36 80.17 85.42
N ASN A 354 16.72 80.28 86.59
CA ASN A 354 15.50 79.55 86.89
C ASN A 354 14.35 79.94 85.95
N THR A 355 14.19 81.23 85.65
CA THR A 355 13.22 81.71 84.66
C THR A 355 13.52 81.12 83.29
N GLN A 356 14.79 81.13 82.84
CA GLN A 356 15.19 80.51 81.58
C GLN A 356 14.91 78.99 81.55
N ILE A 357 15.12 78.28 82.67
CA ILE A 357 14.77 76.86 82.79
C ILE A 357 13.26 76.67 82.72
N ALA A 358 12.46 77.52 83.36
CA ALA A 358 11.00 77.48 83.30
C ALA A 358 10.49 77.70 81.88
N THR A 359 11.00 78.70 81.17
CA THR A 359 10.69 78.93 79.74
C THR A 359 11.09 77.74 78.88
N LEU A 360 12.28 77.16 79.08
CA LEU A 360 12.72 75.98 78.34
C LEU A 360 11.87 74.73 78.66
N LYS A 361 11.37 74.57 79.89
CA LYS A 361 10.42 73.50 80.26
C LYS A 361 9.09 73.68 79.54
N ALA A 362 8.56 74.90 79.45
CA ALA A 362 7.36 75.19 78.68
C ALA A 362 7.57 74.90 77.18
N SER A 363 8.72 75.28 76.62
CA SER A 363 9.10 74.92 75.24
C SER A 363 9.24 73.40 75.06
N LYS A 364 9.76 72.68 76.06
CA LYS A 364 9.86 71.22 76.04
C LYS A 364 8.47 70.58 76.02
N ALA A 365 7.56 71.03 76.88
CA ALA A 365 6.18 70.51 76.91
C ALA A 365 5.50 70.64 75.54
N THR A 366 5.66 71.79 74.89
CA THR A 366 5.15 72.04 73.53
C THR A 366 5.81 71.10 72.49
N ALA A 367 7.13 70.92 72.56
CA ALA A 367 7.85 70.00 71.67
C ALA A 367 7.48 68.53 71.89
N THR A 368 7.22 68.12 73.14
CA THR A 368 6.75 66.77 73.50
C THR A 368 5.33 66.53 72.98
N ALA A 369 4.43 67.50 73.07
CA ALA A 369 3.09 67.39 72.49
C ALA A 369 3.13 67.18 70.96
N ALA A 370 4.02 67.92 70.27
CA ALA A 370 4.26 67.74 68.84
C ALA A 370 4.85 66.36 68.50
N LEU A 371 5.76 65.84 69.33
CA LEU A 371 6.32 64.49 69.18
C LEU A 371 5.24 63.41 69.35
N ASN A 372 4.43 63.49 70.40
CA ASN A 372 3.35 62.54 70.67
C ASN A 372 2.33 62.53 69.52
N SER A 373 1.99 63.71 68.99
CA SER A 373 1.10 63.84 67.81
C SER A 373 1.71 63.17 66.57
N ALA A 374 3.01 63.37 66.32
CA ALA A 374 3.70 62.72 65.21
C ALA A 374 3.79 61.18 65.39
N GLN A 375 4.00 60.70 66.62
CA GLN A 375 4.02 59.28 66.95
C GLN A 375 2.63 58.64 66.80
N PHE A 376 1.56 59.34 67.19
CA PHE A 376 0.19 58.88 66.98
C PHE A 376 -0.12 58.69 65.48
N VAL A 377 0.25 59.66 64.65
CA VAL A 377 0.10 59.57 63.18
C VAL A 377 0.92 58.40 62.61
N LEU A 378 2.17 58.23 63.05
CA LEU A 378 3.01 57.10 62.60
C LEU A 378 2.43 55.75 63.01
N ASN A 379 1.98 55.60 64.26
CA ASN A 379 1.38 54.37 64.78
C ASN A 379 0.08 54.01 64.06
N GLY A 380 -0.72 55.02 63.67
CA GLY A 380 -1.89 54.81 62.80
C GLY A 380 -1.50 54.28 61.42
N MET A 381 -0.40 54.79 60.84
CA MET A 381 0.08 54.37 59.52
C MET A 381 0.81 53.02 59.50
N MET A 382 1.44 52.59 60.61
CA MET A 382 2.11 51.28 60.69
C MET A 382 1.15 50.08 60.66
N LYS A 383 -0.17 50.31 60.79
CA LYS A 383 -1.20 49.28 60.64
C LYS A 383 -1.53 48.94 59.17
N LEU A 384 -0.96 49.67 58.20
CA LEU A 384 -1.15 49.41 56.77
C LEU A 384 -0.33 48.19 56.33
N ASN A 385 -0.99 47.22 55.69
CA ASN A 385 -0.32 46.04 55.15
C ASN A 385 0.45 46.40 53.87
N VAL A 386 1.76 46.11 53.86
CA VAL A 386 2.68 46.45 52.75
C VAL A 386 3.09 45.25 51.90
N ASN A 387 2.43 44.10 52.10
CA ASN A 387 2.58 42.93 51.24
C ASN A 387 1.56 42.99 50.09
N PRO A 388 1.96 43.13 48.82
CA PRO A 388 1.03 43.23 47.69
C PRO A 388 0.10 42.01 47.56
N ASP A 389 0.61 40.83 47.91
CA ASP A 389 -0.12 39.56 47.74
C ASP A 389 -1.19 39.33 48.80
N ALA A 390 -1.19 40.13 49.86
CA ALA A 390 -2.21 40.11 50.92
C ALA A 390 -3.32 41.16 50.69
N ASP A 391 -3.28 41.93 49.59
CA ASP A 391 -4.37 42.84 49.21
C ASP A 391 -5.62 42.02 48.83
N PRO A 392 -6.82 42.35 49.35
CA PRO A 392 -8.05 41.61 49.07
C PRO A 392 -8.34 41.41 47.56
N ARG A 393 -7.92 42.37 46.71
CA ARG A 393 -8.05 42.28 45.24
C ARG A 393 -7.18 41.15 44.68
N MET A 394 -5.94 41.03 45.15
CA MET A 394 -5.01 39.97 44.74
C MET A 394 -5.47 38.60 45.26
N VAL A 395 -5.93 38.53 46.52
CA VAL A 395 -6.45 37.29 47.11
C VAL A 395 -7.65 36.76 46.32
N SER A 396 -8.58 37.64 45.93
CA SER A 396 -9.74 37.27 45.12
C SER A 396 -9.35 36.75 43.73
N LEU A 397 -8.38 37.38 43.07
CA LEU A 397 -7.89 36.93 41.77
C LEU A 397 -7.13 35.60 41.85
N TYR A 398 -6.31 35.39 42.88
CA TYR A 398 -5.64 34.09 43.09
C TYR A 398 -6.64 32.97 43.39
N ALA A 399 -7.68 33.24 44.18
CA ALA A 399 -8.76 32.28 44.41
C ALA A 399 -9.51 31.94 43.10
N SER A 400 -9.76 32.94 42.27
CA SER A 400 -10.39 32.77 40.95
C SER A 400 -9.51 31.96 39.98
N GLN A 401 -8.21 32.26 39.94
CA GLN A 401 -7.21 31.52 39.15
C GLN A 401 -7.11 30.05 39.59
N LYS A 402 -7.01 29.79 40.89
CA LYS A 402 -6.97 28.43 41.44
C LYS A 402 -8.23 27.64 41.08
N SER A 403 -9.40 28.27 41.18
CA SER A 403 -10.67 27.65 40.78
C SER A 403 -10.71 27.34 39.28
N ALA A 404 -10.16 28.22 38.44
CA ALA A 404 -10.04 28.00 37.00
C ALA A 404 -9.07 26.87 36.64
N ILE A 405 -7.94 26.73 37.35
CA ILE A 405 -6.99 25.62 37.19
C ILE A 405 -7.66 24.28 37.53
N ILE A 406 -8.38 24.21 38.67
CA ILE A 406 -9.14 23.01 39.06
C ILE A 406 -10.17 22.65 37.98
N ALA A 407 -10.87 23.64 37.43
CA ALA A 407 -11.83 23.43 36.34
C ALA A 407 -11.15 22.92 35.05
N LEU A 408 -9.95 23.43 34.72
CA LEU A 408 -9.16 22.94 33.60
C LEU A 408 -8.72 21.48 33.80
N GLU A 409 -8.24 21.12 34.99
CA GLU A 409 -7.86 19.75 35.33
C GLU A 409 -9.06 18.79 35.25
N ALA A 410 -10.22 19.21 35.77
CA ALA A 410 -11.46 18.45 35.64
C ALA A 410 -11.88 18.26 34.17
N ALA A 411 -11.71 19.29 33.32
CA ALA A 411 -11.99 19.19 31.89
C ALA A 411 -11.02 18.25 31.16
N LYS A 412 -9.72 18.26 31.54
CA LYS A 412 -8.71 17.31 31.02
C LYS A 412 -9.05 15.87 31.43
N LEU A 413 -9.37 15.66 32.72
CA LEU A 413 -9.78 14.35 33.23
C LEU A 413 -11.05 13.84 32.54
N TYR A 414 -12.04 14.72 32.33
CA TYR A 414 -13.24 14.40 31.57
C TYR A 414 -12.91 13.98 30.13
N LEU A 415 -12.01 14.69 29.44
CA LEU A 415 -11.57 14.31 28.10
C LEU A 415 -10.88 12.94 28.10
N GLU A 416 -10.01 12.66 29.06
CA GLU A 416 -9.34 11.35 29.17
C GLU A 416 -10.34 10.22 29.47
N ASN A 417 -11.28 10.45 30.38
CA ASN A 417 -12.34 9.47 30.68
C ASN A 417 -13.25 9.27 29.48
N LEU A 418 -13.60 10.34 28.76
CA LEU A 418 -14.37 10.25 27.52
C LEU A 418 -13.63 9.42 26.45
N LYS A 419 -12.31 9.61 26.30
CA LYS A 419 -11.48 8.76 25.42
C LYS A 419 -11.55 7.29 25.84
N LYS A 420 -11.45 6.99 27.14
CA LYS A 420 -11.57 5.62 27.68
C LYS A 420 -12.96 5.02 27.47
N THR A 421 -14.04 5.76 27.74
CA THR A 421 -15.43 5.30 27.60
C THR A 421 -15.81 5.04 26.15
N LEU A 422 -15.30 5.84 25.22
CA LEU A 422 -15.50 5.62 23.78
C LEU A 422 -14.66 4.45 23.24
N GLY A 423 -13.74 3.91 24.04
CA GLY A 423 -12.86 2.80 23.68
C GLY A 423 -12.13 3.08 22.36
N PHE A 424 -12.09 2.08 21.49
CA PHE A 424 -11.41 2.19 20.19
C PHE A 424 -12.00 3.29 19.29
N THR A 425 -13.31 3.58 19.37
CA THR A 425 -13.90 4.69 18.61
C THR A 425 -13.40 6.06 19.09
N GLY A 426 -13.02 6.16 20.37
CA GLY A 426 -12.37 7.33 20.94
C GLY A 426 -10.94 7.53 20.44
N GLU A 427 -10.18 6.45 20.29
CA GLU A 427 -8.84 6.48 19.69
C GLU A 427 -8.88 6.94 18.23
N VAL A 428 -9.77 6.34 17.43
CA VAL A 428 -9.96 6.70 16.03
C VAL A 428 -10.43 8.16 15.90
N GLY A 429 -11.41 8.57 16.70
CA GLY A 429 -11.89 9.95 16.71
C GLY A 429 -10.81 10.95 17.11
N THR A 430 -9.96 10.60 18.10
CA THR A 430 -8.80 11.43 18.49
C THR A 430 -7.80 11.54 17.35
N PHE A 431 -7.49 10.42 16.68
CA PHE A 431 -6.58 10.43 15.53
C PHE A 431 -7.10 11.31 14.39
N ILE A 432 -8.40 11.23 14.06
CA ILE A 432 -9.02 12.07 13.04
C ILE A 432 -8.91 13.56 13.41
N ILE A 433 -9.14 13.93 14.66
CA ILE A 433 -9.00 15.31 15.14
C ILE A 433 -7.55 15.79 15.04
N ASP A 434 -6.58 14.93 15.39
CA ASP A 434 -5.16 15.31 15.49
C ASP A 434 -4.41 15.26 14.15
N LYS A 435 -4.82 14.40 13.22
CA LYS A 435 -4.09 14.09 11.97
C LYS A 435 -4.93 14.21 10.70
N GLY A 436 -6.25 14.39 10.81
CA GLY A 436 -7.17 14.38 9.68
C GLY A 436 -7.59 12.96 9.27
N ALA A 437 -8.76 12.86 8.63
CA ALA A 437 -9.34 11.59 8.19
C ALA A 437 -8.53 10.94 7.05
N ASP A 438 -7.87 11.72 6.20
CA ASP A 438 -7.06 11.21 5.09
C ASP A 438 -5.81 10.43 5.56
N ALA A 439 -5.36 10.67 6.79
CA ALA A 439 -4.21 9.97 7.38
C ALA A 439 -4.58 8.62 8.03
N LEU A 440 -5.87 8.28 8.05
CA LEU A 440 -6.43 7.17 8.81
C LEU A 440 -6.09 5.81 8.21
N ILE A 441 -6.20 5.69 6.88
CA ILE A 441 -5.93 4.47 6.15
C ILE A 441 -5.15 4.79 4.87
N ARG A 442 -4.14 3.97 4.58
CA ARG A 442 -3.45 3.99 3.29
C ARG A 442 -3.18 2.57 2.79
N VAL A 443 -3.73 2.22 1.64
CA VAL A 443 -3.58 0.90 1.02
C VAL A 443 -2.34 0.94 0.12
N LYS A 444 -1.29 0.22 0.54
CA LYS A 444 -0.01 0.14 -0.18
C LYS A 444 -0.05 -0.89 -1.30
N LYS A 445 -0.73 -2.01 -1.07
CA LYS A 445 -0.89 -3.08 -2.06
C LYS A 445 -2.24 -3.76 -1.87
N ALA A 446 -2.84 -4.15 -3.00
CA ALA A 446 -4.00 -5.00 -3.04
C ALA A 446 -3.79 -6.10 -4.09
N SER A 447 -3.96 -7.36 -3.67
CA SER A 447 -3.82 -8.50 -4.56
C SER A 447 -4.71 -9.64 -4.11
N PHE A 448 -5.04 -10.54 -5.03
CA PHE A 448 -5.66 -11.81 -4.68
C PHE A 448 -5.07 -12.90 -5.55
N ALA A 449 -5.18 -14.14 -5.08
CA ALA A 449 -4.73 -15.30 -5.82
C ALA A 449 -5.75 -16.43 -5.64
N GLY A 450 -5.87 -17.28 -6.65
CA GLY A 450 -6.79 -18.41 -6.64
C GLY A 450 -6.79 -19.12 -7.99
N ASN A 451 -7.48 -20.25 -8.04
CA ASN A 451 -7.64 -20.97 -9.30
C ASN A 451 -8.81 -20.36 -10.07
N LEU A 452 -8.70 -20.32 -11.39
CA LEU A 452 -9.71 -19.78 -12.27
C LEU A 452 -11.09 -20.41 -11.98
N GLY A 453 -11.15 -21.73 -11.80
CA GLY A 453 -12.37 -22.46 -11.44
C GLY A 453 -13.04 -22.06 -10.11
N THR A 454 -12.32 -21.43 -9.17
CA THR A 454 -12.88 -20.99 -7.88
C THR A 454 -13.14 -19.48 -7.81
N LEU A 455 -12.61 -18.70 -8.76
CA LEU A 455 -12.78 -17.25 -8.83
C LEU A 455 -14.06 -16.84 -9.62
N HIS A 456 -14.87 -17.81 -10.03
CA HIS A 456 -16.19 -17.57 -10.61
C HIS A 456 -17.09 -16.79 -9.63
N GLY A 457 -17.57 -15.62 -10.06
CA GLY A 457 -18.55 -14.82 -9.31
C GLY A 457 -18.01 -13.53 -8.70
N ALA A 458 -16.74 -13.18 -8.94
CA ALA A 458 -16.11 -11.95 -8.47
C ALA A 458 -15.98 -11.84 -6.93
N LYS A 459 -16.07 -12.97 -6.23
CA LYS A 459 -15.76 -13.12 -4.81
C LYS A 459 -14.35 -13.65 -4.66
N VAL A 460 -13.49 -12.92 -3.96
CA VAL A 460 -12.06 -13.23 -3.84
C VAL A 460 -11.58 -13.13 -2.38
N ASP A 461 -10.46 -13.76 -2.08
CA ASP A 461 -9.72 -13.52 -0.83
C ASP A 461 -8.67 -12.44 -1.08
N LEU A 462 -9.04 -11.21 -0.76
CA LEU A 462 -8.25 -10.01 -1.02
C LEU A 462 -7.17 -9.85 0.05
N LYS A 463 -5.91 -9.94 -0.36
CA LYS A 463 -4.73 -9.63 0.44
C LYS A 463 -4.44 -8.12 0.32
N LEU A 464 -4.43 -7.45 1.47
CA LEU A 464 -4.15 -6.02 1.55
C LEU A 464 -2.91 -5.77 2.41
N GLU A 465 -2.02 -4.91 1.95
CA GLU A 465 -1.02 -4.24 2.79
C GLU A 465 -1.53 -2.84 3.08
N VAL A 466 -1.94 -2.57 4.31
CA VAL A 466 -2.55 -1.29 4.71
C VAL A 466 -1.72 -0.64 5.80
N GLU A 467 -1.71 0.68 5.81
CA GLU A 467 -1.24 1.50 6.92
C GLU A 467 -2.48 2.09 7.60
N TRP A 468 -2.79 1.63 8.80
CA TRP A 468 -3.94 2.03 9.60
C TRP A 468 -3.45 2.82 10.80
N MET A 469 -3.88 4.08 10.94
CA MET A 469 -3.40 5.01 11.97
C MET A 469 -1.85 5.01 12.10
N LYS A 470 -1.14 5.06 10.96
CA LYS A 470 0.33 5.00 10.82
C LYS A 470 0.99 3.66 11.18
N LYS A 471 0.23 2.59 11.41
CA LYS A 471 0.76 1.24 11.67
C LYS A 471 0.50 0.32 10.48
N LYS A 472 1.51 -0.46 10.10
CA LYS A 472 1.40 -1.38 8.95
C LYS A 472 0.70 -2.67 9.36
N HIS A 473 -0.28 -3.10 8.57
CA HIS A 473 -1.00 -4.35 8.73
C HIS A 473 -1.10 -5.11 7.41
N LYS A 474 -1.09 -6.44 7.52
CA LYS A 474 -1.45 -7.34 6.44
C LYS A 474 -2.82 -7.91 6.73
N LEU A 475 -3.78 -7.69 5.85
CA LEU A 475 -5.16 -8.14 6.01
C LEU A 475 -5.53 -9.12 4.89
N ARG A 476 -6.43 -10.04 5.21
CA ARG A 476 -7.11 -10.92 4.26
C ARG A 476 -8.60 -10.73 4.43
N VAL A 477 -9.30 -10.30 3.39
CA VAL A 477 -10.71 -9.95 3.44
C VAL A 477 -11.43 -10.69 2.33
N LYS A 478 -12.54 -11.35 2.65
CA LYS A 478 -13.46 -11.85 1.61
C LYS A 478 -14.09 -10.63 0.94
N TYR A 479 -13.73 -10.39 -0.32
CA TYR A 479 -14.15 -9.23 -1.07
C TYR A 479 -15.00 -9.65 -2.26
N ASP A 480 -16.20 -9.11 -2.36
CA ASP A 480 -17.12 -9.28 -3.47
C ASP A 480 -17.11 -8.01 -4.33
N PHE A 481 -16.58 -8.11 -5.55
CA PHE A 481 -16.60 -6.98 -6.50
C PHE A 481 -18.01 -6.64 -6.99
N LYS A 482 -19.01 -7.50 -6.77
CA LYS A 482 -20.43 -7.20 -7.04
C LYS A 482 -21.13 -6.55 -5.84
N ASP A 483 -20.64 -6.80 -4.62
CA ASP A 483 -21.12 -6.16 -3.39
C ASP A 483 -19.96 -5.51 -2.62
N MET A 484 -19.42 -4.45 -3.23
CA MET A 484 -18.28 -3.71 -2.70
C MET A 484 -18.61 -3.08 -1.34
N LYS A 485 -19.87 -2.66 -1.12
CA LYS A 485 -20.28 -1.96 0.11
C LYS A 485 -20.25 -2.89 1.33
N SER A 486 -20.80 -4.09 1.21
CA SER A 486 -20.73 -5.08 2.30
C SER A 486 -19.28 -5.49 2.57
N SER A 487 -18.50 -5.70 1.51
CA SER A 487 -17.08 -6.04 1.61
C SER A 487 -16.24 -4.95 2.29
N LEU A 488 -16.51 -3.69 1.97
CA LEU A 488 -15.90 -2.53 2.62
C LEU A 488 -16.28 -2.44 4.10
N SER A 489 -17.53 -2.76 4.45
CA SER A 489 -17.97 -2.77 5.85
C SER A 489 -17.21 -3.84 6.66
N LEU A 490 -16.99 -5.03 6.09
CA LEU A 490 -16.16 -6.06 6.71
C LEU A 490 -14.70 -5.61 6.89
N LEU A 491 -14.12 -4.95 5.88
CA LEU A 491 -12.78 -4.38 5.99
C LEU A 491 -12.70 -3.36 7.13
N VAL A 492 -13.67 -2.45 7.21
CA VAL A 492 -13.76 -1.45 8.28
C VAL A 492 -13.90 -2.13 9.64
N ASP A 493 -14.78 -3.11 9.79
CA ASP A 493 -14.95 -3.84 11.05
C ASP A 493 -13.66 -4.53 11.49
N MET A 494 -12.91 -5.10 10.53
CA MET A 494 -11.60 -5.69 10.82
C MET A 494 -10.59 -4.65 11.29
N LEU A 495 -10.52 -3.50 10.64
CA LEU A 495 -9.64 -2.38 11.05
C LEU A 495 -10.03 -1.84 12.42
N MET A 496 -11.34 -1.71 12.69
CA MET A 496 -11.87 -1.25 13.97
C MET A 496 -11.62 -2.22 15.13
N LYS A 497 -11.31 -3.48 14.83
CA LYS A 497 -10.91 -4.50 15.81
C LYS A 497 -9.39 -4.63 15.96
N LYS A 498 -8.60 -4.05 15.06
CA LYS A 498 -7.13 -4.05 15.18
C LYS A 498 -6.71 -3.00 16.20
N LYS A 499 -6.42 -3.47 17.42
CA LYS A 499 -5.81 -2.65 18.46
C LYS A 499 -4.50 -2.03 17.94
N ASN A 500 -4.30 -0.78 18.32
CA ASN A 500 -3.05 -0.06 18.19
C ASN A 500 -1.94 -0.80 18.93
#